data_AF-A0A6B3IU64-F1
#
_entry.id   AF-A0A6B3IU64-F1
#
_cell.length_a   1.000
_cell.length_b   1.000
_cell.length_c   1.000
_cell.angle_alpha   90.00
_cell.angle_beta   90.00
_cell.angle_gamma   90.00
#
_symmetry.space_group_name_H-M   'P 1'
#
loop_
_entity.id
_entity.type
_entity.pdbx_description
1 polymer ?
#
loop_
_entity_poly.entity_id
_entity_poly.type
_entity_poly.pdbx_seq_one_letter_code
_entity_poly.pdbx_strand_id
1 'polypeptide(L)' 'PRWAIAWKYAPEEVNTKLVNIRVGVGRTGRVTPYAQVEPVEVAGSEVEFATLHNQNVVKAKGVLIGDTV' A
#
# COMPACT_ATOMS: atom_id res chain seq x y z
N PRO A 1 27.31 17.22 3.78
CA PRO A 1 28.44 18.11 4.12
C PRO A 1 29.40 17.36 5.07
N ARG A 2 30.68 17.73 5.19
CA ARG A 2 31.61 17.03 6.12
C ARG A 2 31.27 17.20 7.60
N TRP A 3 30.35 18.09 7.94
CA TRP A 3 29.91 18.43 9.29
C TRP A 3 28.54 17.83 9.69
N ALA A 4 27.89 17.05 8.82
CA ALA A 4 26.66 16.34 9.17
C ALA A 4 26.55 15.03 8.38
N ILE A 5 26.07 13.98 9.03
CA ILE A 5 25.81 12.69 8.41
C ILE A 5 24.35 12.29 8.66
N ALA A 6 23.69 11.75 7.63
CA ALA A 6 22.35 11.21 7.79
C ALA A 6 22.45 9.75 8.22
N TRP A 7 22.06 9.46 9.45
CA TRP A 7 21.85 8.08 9.89
C TRP A 7 20.46 7.64 9.43
N LYS A 8 20.41 6.72 8.46
CA LYS A 8 19.13 6.23 7.92
C LYS A 8 18.67 5.02 8.70
N TYR A 9 17.39 4.99 9.05
CA TYR A 9 16.73 3.77 9.50
C TYR A 9 16.57 2.81 8.32
N ALA A 10 16.46 1.51 8.62
CA ALA A 10 16.16 0.52 7.61
C ALA A 10 14.79 0.87 6.97
N PRO A 11 14.70 0.92 5.64
CA PRO A 11 13.41 1.07 4.98
C PRO A 11 12.59 -0.19 5.24
N GLU A 12 11.42 -0.03 5.83
CA GLU A 12 10.47 -1.11 6.07
C GLU A 12 9.52 -1.21 4.88
N GLU A 13 9.98 -1.93 3.86
CA GLU A 13 9.17 -2.32 2.72
C GLU A 13 9.00 -3.84 2.78
N VAL A 14 7.75 -4.29 2.88
CA VAL A 14 7.41 -5.71 2.94
C VAL A 14 6.52 -6.06 1.77
N ASN A 15 6.83 -7.17 1.12
CA ASN A 15 6.02 -7.70 0.03
C ASN A 15 4.97 -8.67 0.59
N THR A 16 3.73 -8.52 0.16
CA THR A 16 2.61 -9.37 0.55
C THR A 16 1.75 -9.72 -0.67
N LYS A 17 0.80 -10.64 -0.52
CA LYS A 17 -0.12 -11.00 -1.60
C LYS A 17 -1.36 -10.13 -1.57
N LEU A 18 -1.74 -9.64 -2.74
CA LEU A 18 -2.99 -8.92 -2.94
C LEU A 18 -4.16 -9.90 -3.02
N VAL A 19 -4.88 -10.07 -1.91
CA VAL A 19 -6.04 -10.97 -1.80
C VAL A 19 -7.23 -10.43 -2.58
N ASN A 20 -7.50 -9.13 -2.47
CA ASN A 20 -8.65 -8.51 -3.12
C ASN A 20 -8.47 -6.99 -3.27
N ILE A 21 -9.25 -6.38 -4.15
CA ILE A 21 -9.37 -4.91 -4.25
C ILE A 21 -10.81 -4.54 -3.95
N ARG A 22 -11.03 -3.86 -2.83
CA ARG A 22 -12.35 -3.35 -2.43
C ARG A 22 -12.46 -1.86 -2.71
N VAL A 23 -13.68 -1.37 -2.75
CA VAL A 23 -13.98 0.04 -2.98
C VAL A 23 -14.75 0.63 -1.81
N GLY A 24 -14.33 1.81 -1.37
CA GLY A 24 -15.03 2.60 -0.37
C GLY A 24 -15.63 3.85 -1.01
N VAL A 25 -16.88 4.17 -0.67
CA VAL A 25 -17.54 5.40 -1.12
C VAL A 25 -17.39 6.46 -0.04
N GLY A 26 -16.69 7.55 -0.36
CA GLY A 26 -16.51 8.68 0.55
C GLY A 26 -17.76 9.55 0.67
N ARG A 27 -17.74 10.50 1.62
CA ARG A 27 -18.84 11.43 1.90
C ARG A 27 -19.29 12.26 0.69
N THR A 28 -18.39 12.50 -0.26
CA THR A 28 -18.65 13.25 -1.50
C THR A 28 -19.05 12.36 -2.68
N GLY A 29 -19.26 11.06 -2.47
CA GLY A 29 -19.54 10.09 -3.53
C GLY A 29 -18.30 9.60 -4.28
N ARG A 30 -17.10 10.07 -3.93
CA ARG A 30 -15.85 9.60 -4.53
C ARG A 30 -15.60 8.13 -4.17
N VAL A 31 -15.41 7.30 -5.18
CA VAL A 31 -15.06 5.88 -5.04
C VAL A 31 -13.54 5.74 -4.95
N THR A 32 -13.05 5.30 -3.79
CA THR A 32 -11.62 5.09 -3.54
C THR A 32 -11.35 3.59 -3.43
N PRO A 33 -10.49 3.03 -4.32
CA PRO A 33 -10.07 1.64 -4.20
C PRO A 33 -9.03 1.48 -3.09
N TYR A 34 -9.11 0.37 -2.36
CA TYR A 34 -8.12 -0.07 -1.39
C TYR A 34 -7.85 -1.57 -1.58
N ALA A 35 -6.59 -1.94 -1.42
CA ALA A 35 -6.09 -3.30 -1.45
C ALA A 35 -6.37 -3.99 -0.10
N GLN A 36 -6.89 -5.20 -0.15
CA GLN A 36 -6.90 -6.15 0.95
C GLN A 36 -5.76 -7.14 0.70
N VAL A 37 -4.83 -7.21 1.64
CA VAL A 37 -3.62 -8.04 1.54
C VAL A 37 -3.62 -9.14 2.59
N GLU A 38 -2.75 -10.14 2.42
CA GLU A 38 -2.46 -11.07 3.50
C GLU A 38 -1.83 -10.30 4.67
N PRO A 39 -2.22 -10.58 5.94
CA PRO A 39 -1.71 -9.85 7.09
C PRO A 39 -0.19 -9.88 7.14
N VAL A 40 0.41 -8.70 7.20
CA VAL A 40 1.86 -8.53 7.17
C VAL A 40 2.30 -7.50 8.19
N GLU A 41 3.39 -7.77 8.90
CA GLU A 41 3.94 -6.85 9.90
C GLU A 41 4.79 -5.78 9.22
N VAL A 42 4.39 -4.52 9.38
CA VAL A 42 5.10 -3.34 8.89
C VAL A 42 5.28 -2.39 10.08
N ALA A 43 6.51 -1.99 10.38
CA ALA A 43 6.81 -1.11 11.51
C ALA A 43 6.29 -1.60 12.88
N GLY A 44 6.24 -2.91 13.08
CA GLY A 44 5.69 -3.52 14.31
C GLY A 44 4.16 -3.49 14.40
N SER A 45 3.47 -3.13 13.33
CA SER A 45 2.00 -3.16 13.21
C SER A 45 1.57 -4.14 12.13
N GLU A 46 0.57 -4.96 12.41
CA GLU A 46 -0.04 -5.84 11.42
C GLU A 46 -0.95 -5.04 10.48
N VAL A 47 -0.68 -5.12 9.18
CA VAL A 47 -1.39 -4.39 8.13
C VAL A 47 -2.12 -5.38 7.23
N GLU A 48 -3.44 -5.21 7.12
CA GLU A 48 -4.31 -6.00 6.21
C GLU A 48 -4.84 -5.18 5.03
N PHE A 49 -4.72 -3.84 5.10
CA PHE A 49 -5.27 -2.93 4.10
C PHE A 49 -4.25 -1.90 3.64
N ALA A 50 -4.13 -1.73 2.32
CA ALA A 50 -3.28 -0.74 1.69
C ALA A 50 -4.07 0.16 0.74
N THR A 51 -3.73 1.45 0.66
CA THR A 51 -4.44 2.39 -0.22
C THR A 51 -3.94 2.30 -1.66
N LEU A 52 -4.89 2.28 -2.61
CA LEU A 52 -4.57 2.37 -4.04
C LEU A 52 -4.83 3.76 -4.62
N HIS A 53 -5.28 4.71 -3.78
CA HIS A 53 -5.61 6.12 -4.08
C HIS A 53 -6.69 6.37 -5.13
N ASN A 54 -6.54 5.85 -6.35
CA ASN A 54 -7.47 6.05 -7.46
C ASN A 54 -7.31 4.98 -8.54
N GLN A 55 -8.29 4.88 -9.44
CA GLN A 55 -8.30 3.91 -10.54
C GLN A 55 -7.13 4.07 -11.52
N ASN A 56 -6.63 5.30 -11.73
CA ASN A 56 -5.52 5.54 -12.65
C ASN A 56 -4.20 4.97 -12.10
N VAL A 57 -3.99 5.04 -10.78
CA VAL A 57 -2.83 4.44 -10.10
C VAL A 57 -2.89 2.92 -10.20
N VAL A 58 -4.07 2.32 -10.02
CA VAL A 58 -4.26 0.87 -10.20
C VAL A 58 -3.87 0.44 -11.62
N LYS A 59 -4.36 1.17 -12.64
CA LYS A 59 -4.02 0.89 -14.04
C LYS A 59 -2.54 1.10 -14.35
N ALA A 60 -1.94 2.18 -13.83
CA ALA A 60 -0.54 2.50 -14.07
C ALA A 60 0.42 1.50 -13.41
N LYS A 61 0.07 1.01 -12.20
CA LYS A 61 0.82 -0.03 -11.50
C LYS A 61 0.53 -1.43 -12.03
N GLY A 62 -0.54 -1.61 -12.81
CA GLY A 62 -0.91 -2.90 -13.40
C GLY A 62 -1.28 -3.97 -12.37
N VAL A 63 -1.67 -3.58 -11.16
CA VAL A 63 -1.94 -4.50 -10.05
C VAL A 63 -3.22 -5.31 -10.30
N LEU A 64 -3.08 -6.63 -10.26
CA LEU A 64 -4.15 -7.60 -10.39
C LEU A 64 -4.33 -8.39 -9.09
N ILE A 65 -5.54 -8.87 -8.87
CA ILE A 65 -5.84 -9.72 -7.71
C ILE A 65 -5.02 -11.00 -7.83
N GLY A 66 -4.27 -11.33 -6.77
CA GLY A 66 -3.33 -12.45 -6.73
C GLY A 66 -1.86 -12.06 -6.93
N ASP A 67 -1.57 -10.80 -7.31
CA ASP A 67 -0.19 -10.33 -7.43
C ASP A 67 0.50 -10.19 -6.07
N THR A 68 1.84 -10.20 -6.09
CA THR A 68 2.67 -9.83 -4.94
C THR A 68 2.97 -8.33 -5.02
N VAL A 69 2.65 -7.59 -3.96
CA VAL A 69 2.68 -6.12 -3.86
C VAL A 69 3.37 -5.62 -2.62
#